data_AF-A0A349J3W6-F1
#
_entry.id   AF-A0A349J3W6-F1
#
_cell.length_a   1.000
_cell.length_b   1.000
_cell.length_c   1.000
_cell.angle_alpha   90.00
_cell.angle_beta   90.00
_cell.angle_gamma   90.00
#
_symmetry.space_group_name_H-M   'P 1'
#
loop_
_entity.id
_entity.type
_entity.pdbx_description
1 polymer ?
#
loop_
_entity_poly.entity_id
_entity_poly.type
_entity_poly.pdbx_seq_one_letter_code
_entity_poly.pdbx_strand_id
1 'polypeptide(L)'
;MLGAMDDEAIWPVLLARYEMALLEEIGFGLDLSCCAATGVVDELEYVSPRSGRAVSRAAAQPYLNKMFVLPRFLLDPSADASHDDVRKAMELTGHFLERRVYSPIGMKMPPARQRLVDMLTR
;
A
#
# COMPACT_ATOMS: atom_id res chain seq x y z
N MET A 1 14.26 7.55 9.70
CA MET A 1 13.40 7.55 8.50
C MET A 1 13.77 8.70 7.56
N LEU A 2 13.80 9.96 8.02
CA LEU A 2 14.09 11.12 7.14
C LEU A 2 15.54 11.20 6.63
N GLY A 3 16.53 10.73 7.39
CA GLY A 3 17.96 10.82 7.00
C GLY A 3 18.41 9.89 5.86
N ALA A 4 17.52 9.07 5.31
CA ALA A 4 17.79 8.16 4.19
C ALA A 4 17.01 8.54 2.93
N MET A 5 16.38 9.72 2.92
CA MET A 5 15.62 10.21 1.76
C MET A 5 16.50 10.67 0.59
N ASP A 6 17.80 10.85 0.83
CA ASP A 6 18.78 11.24 -0.19
C ASP A 6 19.31 10.04 -1.01
N ASP A 7 18.97 8.81 -0.61
CA ASP A 7 19.33 7.60 -1.34
C ASP A 7 18.24 7.23 -2.35
N GLU A 8 18.57 7.38 -3.64
CA GLU A 8 17.68 7.16 -4.78
C GLU A 8 17.09 5.74 -4.82
N ALA A 9 17.80 4.74 -4.31
CA ALA A 9 17.35 3.36 -4.28
C ALA A 9 16.37 3.08 -3.12
N ILE A 10 16.40 3.90 -2.06
CA ILE A 10 15.70 3.61 -0.80
C ILE A 10 14.49 4.51 -0.59
N TRP A 11 14.55 5.78 -0.98
CA TRP A 11 13.48 6.73 -0.70
C TRP A 11 12.09 6.31 -1.23
N PRO A 12 11.93 5.62 -2.39
CA PRO A 12 10.59 5.23 -2.85
C PRO A 12 9.92 4.21 -1.92
N VAL A 13 10.73 3.28 -1.40
CA VAL A 13 10.31 2.28 -0.41
C VAL A 13 9.91 2.97 0.90
N LEU A 14 10.71 3.93 1.35
CA LEU A 14 10.43 4.71 2.56
C LEU A 14 9.17 5.55 2.40
N LEU A 15 8.93 6.14 1.23
CA LEU A 15 7.73 6.92 0.94
C LEU A 15 6.47 6.06 1.03
N ALA A 16 6.47 4.88 0.39
CA ALA A 16 5.32 3.97 0.45
C ALA A 16 5.02 3.53 1.89
N ARG A 17 6.07 3.23 2.68
CA ARG A 17 5.93 2.89 4.11
C ARG A 17 5.45 4.09 4.94
N TYR A 18 5.92 5.29 4.61
CA TYR A 18 5.45 6.51 5.24
C TYR A 18 3.97 6.76 4.98
N GLU A 19 3.48 6.58 3.74
CA GLU A 19 2.05 6.71 3.44
C GLU A 19 1.19 5.67 4.17
N MET A 20 1.68 4.43 4.29
CA MET A 20 1.05 3.39 5.11
C MET A 20 0.97 3.79 6.59
N ALA A 21 2.08 4.28 7.17
CA ALA A 21 2.10 4.77 8.54
C ALA A 21 1.19 5.99 8.73
N LEU A 22 1.18 6.91 7.76
CA LEU A 22 0.31 8.08 7.78
C LEU A 22 -1.16 7.67 7.84
N LEU A 23 -1.58 6.70 7.03
CA LEU A 23 -2.94 6.16 7.07
C LEU A 23 -3.28 5.61 8.46
N GLU A 24 -2.37 4.86 9.10
CA GLU A 24 -2.55 4.35 10.46
C GLU A 24 -2.73 5.48 11.47
N GLU A 25 -1.80 6.43 11.50
CA GLU A 25 -1.76 7.53 12.49
C GLU A 25 -2.99 8.44 12.42
N ILE A 26 -3.58 8.62 11.24
CA ILE A 26 -4.80 9.43 11.06
C ILE A 26 -6.10 8.62 11.19
N GLY A 27 -6.02 7.35 11.59
CA GLY A 27 -7.18 6.49 11.87
C GLY A 27 -7.78 5.76 10.66
N PHE A 28 -7.05 5.68 9.55
CA PHE A 28 -7.43 4.98 8.31
C PHE A 28 -6.55 3.77 8.00
N GLY A 29 -5.94 3.20 9.04
CA GLY A 29 -5.13 1.99 9.00
C GLY A 29 -5.72 0.84 8.19
N LEU A 30 -4.82 -0.02 7.70
CA LEU A 30 -5.19 -1.27 7.05
C LEU A 30 -5.04 -2.41 8.06
N ASP A 31 -6.02 -3.31 8.10
CA ASP A 31 -5.91 -4.52 8.93
C ASP A 31 -5.19 -5.61 8.13
N LEU A 32 -3.88 -5.70 8.35
CA LEU A 32 -3.00 -6.67 7.70
C LEU A 32 -2.60 -7.83 8.64
N SER A 33 -3.31 -7.99 9.76
CA SER A 33 -2.96 -8.96 10.80
C SER A 33 -3.32 -10.41 10.44
N CYS A 34 -4.39 -10.60 9.67
CA CYS A 34 -4.87 -11.90 9.22
C CYS A 34 -5.74 -11.78 7.96
N CYS A 35 -5.96 -12.90 7.29
CA CYS A 35 -6.81 -12.99 6.12
C CYS A 35 -8.27 -12.69 6.49
N ALA A 36 -8.89 -11.74 5.79
CA ALA A 36 -10.28 -11.35 6.00
C ALA A 36 -11.30 -12.48 5.77
N ALA A 37 -10.96 -13.47 4.93
CA ALA A 37 -11.86 -14.55 4.56
C ALA A 37 -11.70 -15.80 5.44
N THR A 38 -10.49 -16.08 5.92
CA THR A 38 -10.16 -17.37 6.57
C THR A 38 -9.53 -17.22 7.95
N GLY A 39 -9.08 -16.02 8.34
CA GLY A 39 -8.40 -15.78 9.62
C GLY A 39 -6.95 -16.28 9.69
N VAL A 40 -6.42 -16.91 8.64
CA VAL A 40 -5.02 -17.35 8.60
C VAL A 40 -4.08 -16.15 8.55
N VAL A 41 -2.88 -16.30 9.10
CA VAL A 41 -1.85 -15.23 9.14
C VAL A 41 -0.76 -15.41 8.08
N ASP A 42 -0.73 -16.56 7.42
CA ASP A 42 0.25 -16.89 6.41
C ASP A 42 -0.22 -16.49 5.00
N GLU A 43 0.75 -16.29 4.10
CA GLU A 43 0.54 -16.01 2.68
C GLU A 43 -0.39 -14.80 2.41
N LEU A 44 -0.34 -13.78 3.28
CA LEU A 44 -1.05 -12.51 3.11
C LEU A 44 -0.40 -11.71 1.97
N GLU A 45 -0.94 -11.89 0.76
CA GLU A 45 -0.36 -11.35 -0.48
C GLU A 45 -1.24 -10.31 -1.17
N TYR A 46 -2.46 -10.10 -0.67
CA TYR A 46 -3.44 -9.22 -1.30
C TYR A 46 -4.16 -8.35 -0.28
N VAL A 47 -4.69 -7.21 -0.74
CA VAL A 47 -5.56 -6.32 0.04
C VAL A 47 -6.86 -6.08 -0.71
N SER A 48 -7.97 -6.20 0.01
CA SER A 48 -9.29 -5.84 -0.54
C SER A 48 -9.44 -4.33 -0.67
N PRO A 49 -9.75 -3.77 -1.85
CA PRO A 49 -9.98 -2.33 -2.03
C PRO A 49 -11.22 -1.82 -1.30
N ARG A 50 -12.12 -2.73 -0.89
CA ARG A 50 -13.35 -2.39 -0.18
C ARG A 50 -13.10 -2.20 1.31
N SER A 51 -12.42 -3.13 1.94
CA SER A 51 -12.25 -3.15 3.41
C SER A 51 -10.87 -2.69 3.87
N GLY A 52 -9.85 -2.72 3.01
CA GLY A 52 -8.47 -2.48 3.43
C GLY A 52 -7.92 -3.59 4.33
N ARG A 53 -8.43 -4.82 4.17
CA ARG A 53 -7.98 -5.99 4.92
C ARG A 53 -7.11 -6.88 4.05
N ALA A 54 -6.11 -7.52 4.68
CA ALA A 54 -5.29 -8.53 4.04
C ALA A 54 -6.11 -9.77 3.63
N VAL A 55 -5.71 -10.42 2.56
CA VAL A 55 -6.30 -11.64 2.03
C VAL A 55 -5.18 -12.60 1.64
N SER A 56 -5.29 -13.86 2.07
CA SER A 56 -4.31 -14.88 1.73
C SER A 56 -4.35 -15.23 0.24
N ARG A 57 -3.23 -15.72 -0.29
CA ARG A 57 -3.11 -16.14 -1.70
C ARG A 57 -4.25 -17.06 -2.13
N ALA A 58 -4.57 -18.07 -1.32
CA ALA A 58 -5.64 -19.02 -1.59
C ALA A 58 -7.03 -18.36 -1.63
N ALA A 59 -7.33 -17.49 -0.65
CA ALA A 59 -8.63 -16.82 -0.58
C ALA A 59 -8.81 -15.73 -1.65
N ALA A 60 -7.71 -15.18 -2.17
CA ALA A 60 -7.73 -14.15 -3.19
C ALA A 60 -8.02 -14.70 -4.61
N GLN A 61 -7.80 -15.99 -4.87
CA GLN A 61 -7.90 -16.61 -6.20
C GLN A 61 -9.16 -16.22 -7.02
N PRO A 62 -10.39 -16.24 -6.45
CA PRO A 62 -11.59 -15.89 -7.22
C PRO A 62 -11.71 -14.38 -7.56
N TYR A 63 -10.86 -13.54 -6.96
CA TYR A 63 -10.98 -12.09 -6.97
C TYR A 63 -9.67 -11.37 -7.34
N LEU A 64 -8.66 -12.07 -7.84
CA LEU A 64 -7.33 -11.50 -8.09
C LEU A 64 -7.36 -10.22 -8.93
N ASN A 65 -8.22 -10.16 -9.93
CA ASN A 65 -8.39 -8.97 -10.79
C ASN A 65 -9.03 -7.76 -10.11
N LYS A 66 -9.47 -7.90 -8.85
CA LYS A 66 -10.11 -6.86 -8.04
C LYS A 66 -9.33 -6.57 -6.75
N MET A 67 -8.17 -7.18 -6.55
CA MET A 67 -7.36 -6.99 -5.34
C MET A 67 -6.11 -6.19 -5.65
N PHE A 68 -5.65 -5.44 -4.66
CA PHE A 68 -4.28 -4.93 -4.68
C PHE A 68 -3.34 -6.04 -4.25
N VAL A 69 -2.16 -6.11 -4.86
CA VAL A 69 -1.05 -6.89 -4.32
C VAL A 69 -0.56 -6.21 -3.04
N LEU A 70 -0.16 -7.00 -2.04
CA LEU A 70 0.47 -6.54 -0.80
C LEU A 70 1.97 -6.79 -0.88
N PRO A 71 2.80 -5.79 -1.24
CA PRO A 71 4.25 -5.94 -1.23
C PRO A 71 4.77 -6.29 0.16
N ARG A 72 5.67 -7.27 0.22
CA ARG A 72 6.19 -7.81 1.50
C ARG A 72 6.92 -6.76 2.33
N PHE A 73 7.59 -5.80 1.69
CA PHE A 73 8.31 -4.72 2.38
C PHE A 73 7.41 -3.79 3.21
N LEU A 74 6.10 -3.80 2.96
CA LEU A 74 5.13 -3.06 3.79
C LEU A 74 4.86 -3.75 5.14
N LEU A 75 5.06 -5.08 5.21
CA LEU A 75 4.92 -5.88 6.43
C LEU A 75 6.26 -6.05 7.15
N ASP A 76 7.33 -6.24 6.38
CA ASP A 76 8.67 -6.52 6.87
C ASP A 76 9.67 -5.49 6.32
N PRO A 77 10.15 -4.56 7.17
CA PRO A 77 11.14 -3.54 6.78
C PRO A 77 12.45 -4.08 6.21
N SER A 78 12.76 -5.36 6.45
CA SER A 78 13.98 -6.02 5.98
C SER A 78 13.82 -6.71 4.63
N ALA A 79 12.59 -6.80 4.10
CA ALA A 79 12.35 -7.41 2.81
C ALA A 79 12.79 -6.49 1.67
N ASP A 80 13.40 -7.10 0.65
CA ASP A 80 13.73 -6.41 -0.60
C ASP A 80 12.47 -5.91 -1.31
N ALA A 81 12.60 -4.81 -2.04
CA ALA A 81 11.54 -4.22 -2.83
C ALA A 81 12.05 -3.92 -4.24
N SER A 82 11.36 -4.45 -5.25
CA SER A 82 11.59 -4.05 -6.64
C SER A 82 10.87 -2.74 -6.97
N HIS A 83 11.21 -2.13 -8.11
CA HIS A 83 10.45 -1.00 -8.65
C HIS A 83 8.96 -1.34 -8.84
N ASP A 84 8.65 -2.58 -9.22
CA ASP A 84 7.27 -3.03 -9.39
C ASP A 84 6.53 -3.16 -8.04
N ASP A 85 7.24 -3.55 -6.98
CA ASP A 85 6.70 -3.58 -5.62
C ASP A 85 6.39 -2.16 -5.12
N VAL A 86 7.28 -1.21 -5.39
CA VAL A 86 7.05 0.21 -5.09
C VAL A 86 5.81 0.71 -5.84
N ARG A 87 5.68 0.43 -7.15
CA ARG A 87 4.49 0.78 -7.93
C ARG A 87 3.21 0.25 -7.30
N LYS A 88 3.17 -1.05 -6.99
CA LYS A 88 2.02 -1.71 -6.33
C LYS A 88 1.70 -1.09 -4.98
N ALA A 89 2.71 -0.73 -4.19
CA ALA A 89 2.51 -0.06 -2.91
C ALA A 89 1.90 1.34 -3.10
N MET A 90 2.38 2.12 -4.08
CA MET A 90 1.86 3.46 -4.38
C MET A 90 0.41 3.43 -4.91
N GLU A 91 0.03 2.39 -5.66
CA GLU A 91 -1.36 2.12 -6.07
C GLU A 91 -2.24 1.81 -4.85
N LEU A 92 -1.78 0.90 -3.99
CA LEU A 92 -2.48 0.50 -2.77
C LEU A 92 -2.73 1.70 -1.84
N THR A 93 -1.68 2.43 -1.44
CA THR A 93 -1.79 3.57 -0.53
C THR A 93 -2.57 4.71 -1.16
N GLY A 94 -2.38 4.95 -2.46
CA GLY A 94 -3.08 5.98 -3.22
C GLY A 94 -4.59 5.79 -3.19
N HIS A 95 -5.07 4.57 -3.39
CA HIS A 95 -6.49 4.23 -3.31
C HIS A 95 -7.09 4.55 -1.94
N PHE A 96 -6.40 4.20 -0.85
CA PHE A 96 -6.91 4.45 0.50
C PHE A 96 -6.81 5.92 0.91
N LEU A 97 -5.75 6.62 0.53
CA LEU A 97 -5.64 8.08 0.72
C LEU A 97 -6.78 8.80 -0.01
N GLU A 98 -7.00 8.49 -1.29
CA GLU A 98 -8.08 9.11 -2.05
C GLU A 98 -9.46 8.80 -1.44
N ARG A 99 -9.74 7.52 -1.16
CA ARG A 99 -11.06 7.09 -0.71
C ARG A 99 -11.39 7.48 0.72
N ARG A 100 -10.41 7.46 1.64
CA ARG A 100 -10.64 7.64 3.08
C ARG A 100 -10.25 9.04 3.58
N VAL A 101 -9.29 9.71 2.95
CA VAL A 101 -8.82 11.03 3.38
C VAL A 101 -9.42 12.13 2.53
N TYR A 102 -9.23 12.09 1.21
CA TYR A 102 -9.58 13.20 0.32
C TYR A 102 -11.07 13.23 -0.07
N SER A 103 -11.61 12.09 -0.50
CA SER A 103 -12.99 12.01 -0.99
C SER A 103 -14.03 12.43 0.07
N PRO A 104 -13.92 12.05 1.36
CA PRO A 104 -14.90 12.43 2.37
C PRO A 104 -14.99 13.94 2.63
N ILE A 105 -13.90 14.68 2.37
CA ILE A 105 -13.86 16.15 2.50
C ILE A 105 -14.08 16.87 1.15
N GLY A 106 -14.53 16.15 0.12
CA GLY A 106 -14.80 16.72 -1.21
C GLY A 106 -13.56 17.12 -2.00
N MET A 107 -12.38 16.66 -1.59
CA MET A 107 -11.12 16.94 -2.27
C MET A 107 -10.71 15.79 -3.20
N LYS A 108 -9.93 16.12 -4.23
CA LYS A 108 -9.25 15.14 -5.07
C LYS A 108 -7.81 14.96 -4.62
N MET A 109 -7.25 13.81 -4.94
CA MET A 109 -5.83 13.53 -4.69
C MET A 109 -4.95 14.56 -5.44
N PRO A 110 -3.95 15.18 -4.78
CA PRO A 110 -3.14 16.21 -5.41
C PRO A 110 -2.40 15.72 -6.67
N PRO A 111 -2.46 16.46 -7.81
CA PRO A 111 -1.76 16.05 -9.05
C PRO A 111 -0.25 15.86 -8.89
N ALA A 112 0.35 16.47 -7.86
CA ALA A 112 1.76 16.30 -7.54
C ALA A 112 2.12 14.85 -7.18
N ARG A 113 1.26 14.14 -6.44
CA ARG A 113 1.51 12.74 -6.10
C ARG A 113 1.39 11.85 -7.33
N GLN A 114 0.47 12.12 -8.25
CA GLN A 114 0.40 11.35 -9.51
C GLN A 114 1.69 11.51 -10.32
N ARG A 115 2.20 12.74 -10.48
CA ARG A 115 3.48 12.97 -11.16
C ARG A 115 4.64 12.24 -10.49
N LEU A 116 4.66 12.20 -9.16
CA LEU A 116 5.68 11.48 -8.40
C LEU A 116 5.62 9.98 -8.68
N VAL A 117 4.42 9.38 -8.67
CA VAL A 117 4.23 7.97 -9.02
C VAL A 117 4.70 7.73 -10.45
N ASP A 118 4.29 8.56 -11.42
CA ASP A 118 4.71 8.42 -12.80
C ASP A 118 6.24 8.49 -12.98
N MET A 119 6.96 9.23 -12.12
CA MET A 119 8.43 9.28 -12.13
C MET A 119 9.05 8.01 -11.54
N LEU A 120 8.43 7.43 -10.51
CA LEU A 120 8.90 6.22 -9.83
C LEU A 120 8.69 4.93 -10.64
N THR A 121 7.71 4.96 -11.54
CA THR A 121 7.24 3.78 -12.29
C THR A 121 7.67 3.78 -13.75
N ARG A 122 8.57 4.69 -14.14
CA ARG A 122 9.24 4.72 -15.45
C ARG A 122 10.49 3.87 -15.42
#